data_AF-A0A392NPI1-F1
#
_entry.id   AF-A0A392NPI1-F1
#
_cell.length_a   1.000
_cell.length_b   1.000
_cell.length_c   1.000
_cell.angle_alpha   90.00
_cell.angle_beta   90.00
_cell.angle_gamma   90.00
#
_symmetry.space_group_name_H-M   'P 1'
#
loop_
_entity.id
_entity.type
_entity.pdbx_description
1 polymer ?
#
loop_
_entity_poly.entity_id
_entity_poly.type
_entity_poly.pdbx_seq_one_letter_code
_entity_poly.pdbx_strand_id
1 'polypeptide(L)'
;MILPESNNDFNAKGDNFGFAAFMRLTELGEKGFLKKDACIVGAEVFVRKSTHEKRVNQTVNLTTSLGSQAGQMQVEVPSLKPECRGPSLETLLPVSSPVCIEHTKENDADMVFATLGRVLYFLKTRKVKDMNDQACKELQVLWDQLEKFKFDLTWLEPHVQYALGMKSYAEKALQLEKLKENIVALELETERLKVKFAADEVNLDRERDLLKAKGYEVRDLDSELGCG
;
A
#
# COMPACT_ATOMS: atom_id res chain seq x y z
N MET A 1 21.82 -21.34 5.08
CA MET A 1 23.08 -20.63 5.39
C MET A 1 22.79 -19.15 5.20
N ILE A 2 23.16 -18.30 6.16
CA ILE A 2 22.99 -16.84 6.05
C ILE A 2 24.39 -16.26 5.83
N LEU A 3 24.54 -15.46 4.78
CA LEU A 3 25.78 -14.75 4.47
C LEU A 3 25.82 -13.42 5.20
N PRO A 4 27.01 -12.89 5.51
CA PRO A 4 27.13 -11.55 6.09
C PRO A 4 26.55 -10.51 5.13
N GLU A 5 25.90 -9.50 5.69
CA GLU A 5 25.42 -8.34 4.94
C GLU A 5 26.59 -7.62 4.27
N SER A 6 26.39 -7.16 3.04
CA SER A 6 27.41 -6.48 2.24
C SER A 6 26.82 -5.25 1.57
N ASN A 7 27.55 -4.13 1.63
CA ASN A 7 27.18 -2.88 0.97
C ASN A 7 28.12 -2.64 -0.21
N ASN A 8 27.55 -2.23 -1.35
CA ASN A 8 28.33 -1.88 -2.53
C ASN A 8 27.65 -0.75 -3.32
N ASP A 9 28.45 0.09 -3.96
CA ASP A 9 27.98 1.15 -4.85
C ASP A 9 27.90 0.63 -6.29
N PHE A 10 26.70 0.64 -6.86
CA PHE A 10 26.48 0.25 -8.26
C PHE A 10 26.58 1.46 -9.17
N ASN A 11 27.40 1.36 -10.22
CA ASN A 11 27.55 2.40 -11.24
C ASN A 11 27.81 1.77 -12.62
N ALA A 12 27.87 2.59 -13.67
CA ALA A 12 28.05 2.10 -15.05
C ALA A 12 29.35 1.30 -15.30
N LYS A 13 30.32 1.32 -14.38
CA LYS A 13 31.56 0.53 -14.44
C LYS A 13 31.51 -0.75 -13.60
N GLY A 14 30.50 -0.92 -12.75
CA GLY A 14 30.35 -2.06 -11.84
C GLY A 14 28.87 -2.36 -11.65
N ASP A 15 28.34 -3.21 -12.53
CA ASP A 15 26.94 -3.63 -12.56
C ASP A 15 26.68 -4.91 -11.77
N ASN A 16 27.74 -5.57 -11.28
CA ASN A 16 27.67 -6.85 -10.60
C ASN A 16 28.49 -6.86 -9.30
N PHE A 17 27.97 -7.53 -8.28
CA PHE A 17 28.62 -7.70 -6.99
C PHE A 17 28.24 -9.05 -6.37
N GLY A 18 29.19 -9.71 -5.73
CA GLY A 18 28.99 -11.02 -5.11
C GLY A 18 30.27 -11.57 -4.51
N PHE A 19 30.21 -12.80 -4.01
CA PHE A 19 31.38 -13.49 -3.44
C PHE A 19 31.94 -14.48 -4.47
N ALA A 20 33.27 -14.58 -4.54
CA ALA A 20 33.94 -15.52 -5.44
C ALA A 20 33.67 -16.99 -5.08
N ALA A 21 33.39 -17.27 -3.81
CA ALA A 21 32.98 -18.57 -3.32
C ALA A 21 32.07 -18.40 -2.10
N PHE A 22 30.94 -19.12 -2.07
CA PHE A 22 29.95 -19.07 -1.00
C PHE A 22 29.91 -20.37 -0.19
N MET A 23 29.97 -21.51 -0.89
CA MET A 23 29.94 -22.86 -0.31
C MET A 23 30.54 -23.83 -1.32
N ARG A 24 31.18 -24.90 -0.85
CA ARG A 24 31.65 -25.98 -1.72
C ARG A 24 30.47 -26.79 -2.25
N LEU A 25 30.56 -27.28 -3.49
CA LEU A 25 29.51 -28.09 -4.10
C LEU A 25 29.21 -29.36 -3.30
N THR A 26 30.24 -30.00 -2.73
CA THR A 26 30.09 -31.17 -1.86
C THR A 26 29.26 -30.85 -0.62
N GLU A 27 29.51 -29.69 0.00
CA GLU A 27 28.79 -29.22 1.18
C GLU A 27 27.33 -28.84 0.87
N LEU A 28 27.05 -28.35 -0.35
CA LEU A 28 25.69 -28.05 -0.81
C LEU A 28 24.83 -29.32 -0.89
N GLY A 29 25.41 -30.42 -1.36
CA GLY A 29 24.76 -31.73 -1.45
C GLY A 29 24.59 -32.40 -0.09
N GLU A 30 25.67 -32.43 0.70
CA GLU A 30 25.68 -33.10 2.02
C GLU A 30 24.74 -32.44 3.02
N LYS A 31 24.52 -31.12 2.92
CA LYS A 31 23.64 -30.37 3.84
C LYS A 31 22.17 -30.31 3.41
N GLY A 32 21.78 -31.02 2.35
CA GLY A 32 20.37 -31.10 1.91
C GLY A 32 19.84 -29.82 1.24
N PHE A 33 20.71 -28.90 0.82
CA PHE A 33 20.31 -27.70 0.07
C PHE A 33 20.04 -27.99 -1.42
N LEU A 34 20.42 -29.19 -1.88
CA LEU A 34 20.20 -29.66 -3.24
C LEU A 34 19.11 -30.73 -3.24
N LYS A 35 18.02 -30.50 -3.97
CA LYS A 35 16.94 -31.48 -4.17
C LYS A 35 16.69 -31.66 -5.65
N LYS A 36 16.88 -32.87 -6.17
CA LYS A 36 16.76 -33.19 -7.61
C LYS A 36 17.62 -32.25 -8.48
N ASP A 37 18.88 -32.09 -8.11
CA ASP A 37 19.85 -31.20 -8.79
C ASP A 37 19.43 -29.72 -8.88
N ALA A 38 18.45 -29.30 -8.08
CA ALA A 38 18.02 -27.91 -7.96
C ALA A 38 18.31 -27.37 -6.56
N CYS A 39 18.77 -26.13 -6.48
CA CYS A 39 18.87 -25.37 -5.23
C CYS A 39 18.15 -24.02 -5.38
N ILE A 40 17.71 -23.46 -4.26
CA ILE A 40 17.03 -22.16 -4.21
C ILE A 40 17.98 -21.17 -3.54
N VAL A 41 18.24 -20.05 -4.22
CA VAL A 41 19.04 -18.94 -3.70
C VAL A 41 18.13 -17.73 -3.51
N GLY A 42 18.04 -17.23 -2.28
CA GLY A 42 17.32 -16.00 -1.94
C GLY A 42 18.30 -14.87 -1.65
N ALA A 43 17.96 -13.65 -2.06
CA ALA A 43 18.71 -12.45 -1.74
C ALA A 43 17.74 -11.34 -1.34
N GLU A 44 18.05 -10.64 -0.24
CA GLU A 44 17.35 -9.44 0.19
C GLU A 44 18.20 -8.22 -0.17
N VAL A 45 17.62 -7.26 -0.90
CA VAL A 45 18.37 -6.12 -1.47
C VAL A 45 17.73 -4.80 -1.04
N PHE A 46 18.52 -3.95 -0.41
CA PHE A 46 18.14 -2.58 -0.06
C PHE A 46 18.86 -1.58 -0.97
N VAL A 47 18.12 -0.84 -1.79
CA VAL A 47 18.68 0.16 -2.71
C VAL A 47 18.51 1.56 -2.12
N ARG A 48 19.63 2.27 -1.89
CA ARG A 48 19.62 3.69 -1.54
C ARG A 48 19.88 4.53 -2.78
N LYS A 49 18.98 5.48 -3.10
CA LYS A 49 19.24 6.47 -4.15
C LYS A 49 20.28 7.47 -3.67
N SER A 50 21.31 7.72 -4.48
CA SER A 50 22.30 8.77 -4.18
C SER A 50 21.66 10.15 -4.30
N THR A 51 22.02 11.08 -3.42
CA THR A 51 21.48 12.45 -3.35
C THR A 51 21.95 13.36 -4.49
N HIS A 52 22.72 12.85 -5.45
CA HIS A 52 23.33 13.62 -6.54
C HIS A 52 22.89 13.12 -7.93
N GLU A 53 21.60 12.84 -8.10
CA GLU A 53 21.03 12.63 -9.43
C GLU A 53 20.76 14.00 -10.07
N LYS A 54 21.67 14.45 -10.94
CA LYS A 54 21.41 15.61 -11.80
C LYS A 54 20.17 15.30 -12.62
N ARG A 55 19.09 16.03 -12.31
CA ARG A 55 17.78 16.04 -12.94
C ARG A 55 17.88 15.97 -14.47
N VAL A 56 17.68 14.77 -15.04
CA VAL A 56 17.24 14.62 -16.42
C VAL A 56 15.73 14.49 -16.37
N ASN A 57 15.05 15.48 -16.94
CA ASN A 57 13.60 15.57 -16.92
C ASN A 57 12.97 14.40 -17.70
N GLN A 58 12.46 13.40 -17.00
CA GLN A 58 11.33 12.61 -17.48
C GLN A 58 10.30 12.42 -16.36
N THR A 59 9.13 12.98 -16.62
CA THR A 59 7.94 13.02 -15.79
C THR A 59 7.41 11.62 -15.51
N VAL A 60 7.50 11.15 -14.26
CA VAL A 60 6.45 10.35 -13.61
C VAL A 60 6.43 10.71 -12.13
N ASN A 61 5.38 11.39 -11.68
CA ASN A 61 5.19 11.80 -10.30
C ASN A 61 5.04 10.58 -9.38
N LEU A 62 5.94 10.43 -8.41
CA LEU A 62 5.72 9.66 -7.19
C LEU A 62 6.05 10.55 -6.00
N THR A 63 5.06 11.37 -5.61
CA THR A 63 5.03 12.02 -4.30
C THR A 63 4.53 11.03 -3.27
N THR A 64 5.44 10.50 -2.46
CA THR A 64 5.11 10.04 -1.11
C THR A 64 6.13 10.63 -0.15
N SER A 65 5.71 11.73 0.48
CA SER A 65 6.26 12.26 1.71
C SER A 65 6.15 11.18 2.79
N LEU A 66 7.27 10.80 3.40
CA LEU A 66 7.26 10.18 4.72
C LEU A 66 8.11 11.04 5.65
N GLY A 67 7.45 11.55 6.67
CA GLY A 67 8.01 12.39 7.71
C GLY A 67 9.17 11.69 8.44
N SER A 68 10.15 12.52 8.77
CA SER A 68 11.20 12.22 9.71
C SER A 68 10.61 11.87 11.08
N GLN A 69 10.92 10.70 11.61
CA GLN A 69 11.21 10.55 13.04
C GLN A 69 12.34 9.54 13.24
N ALA A 70 13.42 10.08 13.78
CA ALA A 70 14.48 9.32 14.42
C ALA A 70 13.93 8.63 15.68
N GLY A 71 14.28 7.37 15.84
CA GLY A 71 14.04 6.59 17.05
C GLY A 71 14.88 5.33 16.98
N GLN A 72 16.13 5.41 17.44
CA GLN A 72 16.92 4.22 17.74
C GLN A 72 16.21 3.45 18.85
N MET A 73 15.87 2.19 18.58
CA MET A 73 15.64 1.22 19.65
C MET A 73 16.25 -0.10 19.21
N GLN A 74 17.40 -0.42 19.82
CA GLN A 74 18.00 -1.75 19.74
C GLN A 74 17.11 -2.71 20.51
N VAL A 75 16.72 -3.83 19.89
CA VAL A 75 16.15 -4.98 20.58
C VAL A 75 17.11 -6.14 20.37
N GLU A 76 17.75 -6.57 21.46
CA GLU A 76 18.59 -7.76 21.52
C GLU A 76 17.79 -9.01 21.16
N VAL A 77 18.36 -9.85 20.29
CA VAL A 77 17.86 -11.18 19.93
C VAL A 77 18.37 -12.19 20.95
N PRO A 78 17.50 -12.93 21.67
CA PRO A 78 17.96 -14.04 22.50
C PRO A 78 18.39 -15.23 21.63
N SER A 79 19.68 -15.58 21.74
CA SER A 79 20.26 -16.82 21.21
C SER A 79 19.66 -18.05 21.91
N LEU A 80 18.85 -18.82 21.21
CA LEU A 80 18.45 -20.17 21.62
C LEU A 80 19.51 -21.20 21.17
N LYS A 81 20.30 -21.69 22.14
CA LYS A 81 21.09 -22.93 21.99
C LYS A 81 20.14 -24.13 21.92
N PRO A 82 20.31 -25.08 20.99
CA PRO A 82 19.65 -26.38 21.08
C PRO A 82 20.55 -27.35 21.87
N GLU A 83 20.14 -27.70 23.10
CA GLU A 83 20.54 -28.96 23.73
C GLU A 83 19.70 -30.09 23.13
N CYS A 84 20.24 -30.80 22.15
CA CYS A 84 19.70 -32.08 21.70
C CYS A 84 20.14 -33.20 22.65
N ARG A 85 19.22 -33.66 23.51
CA ARG A 85 19.34 -34.96 24.18
C ARG A 85 18.67 -35.98 23.26
N GLY A 86 19.46 -36.83 22.61
CA GLY A 86 18.98 -37.83 21.66
C GLY A 86 18.25 -39.00 22.32
N PRO A 87 17.63 -39.86 21.49
CA PRO A 87 17.88 -41.30 21.63
C PRO A 87 18.49 -41.88 20.35
N SER A 88 19.57 -42.64 20.57
CA SER A 88 20.27 -43.50 19.62
C SER A 88 19.32 -44.50 18.96
N LEU A 89 19.38 -44.62 17.64
CA LEU A 89 18.70 -45.67 16.88
C LEU A 89 19.75 -46.57 16.22
N GLU A 90 20.07 -47.68 16.87
CA GLU A 90 20.55 -48.87 16.17
C GLU A 90 19.52 -49.98 16.42
N THR A 91 18.95 -50.54 15.35
CA THR A 91 18.79 -51.99 15.11
C THR A 91 18.03 -52.22 13.77
N LEU A 92 18.81 -52.43 12.72
CA LEU A 92 18.71 -53.41 11.61
C LEU A 92 17.34 -54.04 11.18
N LEU A 93 16.96 -53.71 9.91
CA LEU A 93 16.44 -54.54 8.78
C LEU A 93 15.02 -55.19 8.84
N PRO A 94 14.42 -55.72 7.73
CA PRO A 94 14.36 -55.31 6.30
C PRO A 94 12.91 -55.35 5.68
N VAL A 95 12.79 -54.91 4.42
CA VAL A 95 11.69 -55.03 3.41
C VAL A 95 10.44 -55.88 3.75
N SER A 96 9.25 -55.26 3.67
CA SER A 96 8.01 -55.87 3.14
C SER A 96 6.93 -54.84 2.76
N SER A 97 6.49 -54.93 1.49
CA SER A 97 5.25 -54.47 0.82
C SER A 97 4.61 -53.08 1.08
N PRO A 98 4.08 -52.42 0.01
CA PRO A 98 3.23 -51.25 0.15
C PRO A 98 1.85 -51.69 0.63
N VAL A 99 1.66 -51.72 1.95
CA VAL A 99 0.31 -51.67 2.53
C VAL A 99 -0.16 -50.24 2.35
N CYS A 100 -1.17 -50.06 1.49
CA CYS A 100 -1.89 -48.80 1.35
C CYS A 100 -2.34 -48.35 2.73
N ILE A 101 -1.72 -47.29 3.25
CA ILE A 101 -2.21 -46.61 4.44
C ILE A 101 -3.44 -45.84 3.99
N GLU A 102 -4.57 -46.15 4.61
CA GLU A 102 -5.89 -45.57 4.36
C GLU A 102 -5.87 -44.03 4.25
N HIS A 103 -6.48 -43.54 3.17
CA HIS A 103 -6.76 -42.13 2.94
C HIS A 103 -7.96 -41.71 3.79
N THR A 104 -7.72 -41.16 4.99
CA THR A 104 -8.79 -40.52 5.79
C THR A 104 -8.42 -39.12 6.32
N LYS A 105 -7.51 -38.41 5.64
CA LYS A 105 -7.19 -36.99 5.93
C LYS A 105 -7.00 -36.08 4.70
N GLU A 106 -7.21 -36.57 3.48
CA GLU A 106 -6.97 -35.78 2.25
C GLU A 106 -7.97 -34.63 2.06
N ASN A 107 -9.20 -34.77 2.58
CA ASN A 107 -10.28 -33.81 2.37
C ASN A 107 -10.01 -32.42 2.96
N ASP A 108 -9.27 -32.32 4.06
CA ASP A 108 -9.02 -31.04 4.72
C ASP A 108 -7.94 -30.23 3.99
N ALA A 109 -6.90 -30.89 3.49
CA ALA A 109 -5.83 -30.24 2.76
C ALA A 109 -6.32 -29.68 1.42
N ASP A 110 -7.10 -30.46 0.66
CA ASP A 110 -7.69 -30.02 -0.60
C ASP A 110 -8.62 -28.81 -0.42
N MET A 111 -9.39 -28.80 0.67
CA MET A 111 -10.27 -27.68 1.02
C MET A 111 -9.48 -26.41 1.39
N VAL A 112 -8.37 -26.54 2.11
CA VAL A 112 -7.46 -25.41 2.41
C VAL A 112 -6.89 -24.83 1.13
N PHE A 113 -6.30 -25.66 0.27
CA PHE A 113 -5.66 -25.20 -0.96
C PHE A 113 -6.68 -24.59 -1.92
N ALA A 114 -7.89 -25.15 -2.01
CA ALA A 114 -8.99 -24.55 -2.76
C ALA A 114 -9.39 -23.17 -2.21
N THR A 115 -9.48 -23.02 -0.88
CA THR A 115 -9.84 -21.75 -0.23
C THR A 115 -8.75 -20.70 -0.42
N LEU A 116 -7.49 -21.07 -0.22
CA LEU A 116 -6.33 -20.21 -0.47
C LEU A 116 -6.27 -19.77 -1.94
N GLY A 117 -6.48 -20.71 -2.87
CA GLY A 117 -6.53 -20.42 -4.30
C GLY A 117 -7.61 -19.41 -4.66
N ARG A 118 -8.78 -19.47 -4.02
CA ARG A 118 -9.86 -18.48 -4.20
C ARG A 118 -9.47 -17.10 -3.68
N VAL A 119 -8.85 -17.00 -2.51
CA VAL A 119 -8.36 -15.73 -1.96
C VAL A 119 -7.31 -15.11 -2.90
N LEU A 120 -6.32 -15.90 -3.33
CA LEU A 120 -5.27 -15.45 -4.24
C LEU A 120 -5.84 -15.00 -5.59
N TYR A 121 -6.78 -15.77 -6.15
CA TYR A 121 -7.46 -15.41 -7.39
C TYR A 121 -8.26 -14.11 -7.23
N PHE A 122 -8.99 -13.96 -6.13
CA PHE A 122 -9.76 -12.75 -5.83
C PHE A 122 -8.84 -11.53 -5.79
N LEU A 123 -7.76 -11.58 -5.00
CA LEU A 123 -6.81 -10.47 -4.86
C LEU A 123 -6.11 -10.14 -6.18
N LYS A 124 -5.83 -11.15 -7.02
CA LYS A 124 -5.14 -10.94 -8.29
C LYS A 124 -6.04 -10.35 -9.39
N THR A 125 -7.33 -10.66 -9.36
CA THR A 125 -8.25 -10.31 -10.46
C THR A 125 -9.07 -9.05 -10.20
N ARG A 126 -9.41 -8.78 -8.94
CA ARG A 126 -10.22 -7.61 -8.57
C ARG A 126 -9.35 -6.35 -8.54
N LYS A 127 -9.83 -5.27 -9.17
CA LYS A 127 -9.21 -3.95 -9.10
C LYS A 127 -9.95 -3.07 -8.10
N VAL A 128 -9.38 -1.90 -7.78
CA VAL A 128 -9.98 -0.90 -6.87
C VAL A 128 -11.43 -0.60 -7.22
N LYS A 129 -11.75 -0.46 -8.51
CA LYS A 129 -13.12 -0.18 -9.00
C LYS A 129 -14.11 -1.33 -8.79
N ASP A 130 -13.61 -2.55 -8.63
CA ASP A 130 -14.42 -3.76 -8.45
C ASP A 130 -14.63 -4.08 -6.96
N MET A 131 -13.95 -3.33 -6.07
CA MET A 131 -14.04 -3.46 -4.61
C MET A 131 -15.21 -2.66 -4.06
N ASN A 132 -16.41 -3.22 -4.18
CA ASN A 132 -17.63 -2.74 -3.54
C ASN A 132 -17.93 -3.51 -2.23
N ASP A 133 -19.00 -3.13 -1.54
CA ASP A 133 -19.43 -3.75 -0.28
C ASP A 133 -19.60 -5.26 -0.37
N GLN A 134 -20.14 -5.75 -1.48
CA GLN A 134 -20.36 -7.16 -1.69
C GLN A 134 -19.03 -7.90 -1.92
N ALA A 135 -18.13 -7.33 -2.73
CA ALA A 135 -16.80 -7.86 -2.96
C ALA A 135 -15.97 -7.90 -1.66
N CYS A 136 -16.02 -6.85 -0.83
CA CYS A 136 -15.36 -6.85 0.48
C CYS A 136 -15.92 -7.95 1.39
N LYS A 137 -17.24 -8.14 1.44
CA LYS A 137 -17.88 -9.22 2.23
C LYS A 137 -17.46 -10.59 1.72
N GLU A 138 -17.43 -10.81 0.41
CA GLU A 138 -16.97 -12.07 -0.19
C GLU A 138 -15.52 -12.37 0.20
N LEU A 139 -14.62 -11.38 0.09
CA LEU A 139 -13.22 -11.54 0.47
C LEU A 139 -13.08 -11.85 1.97
N GLN A 140 -13.85 -11.17 2.82
CA GLN A 140 -13.84 -11.41 4.26
C GLN A 140 -14.32 -12.83 4.60
N VAL A 141 -15.39 -13.30 3.98
CA VAL A 141 -15.87 -14.69 4.17
C VAL A 141 -14.81 -15.71 3.74
N LEU A 142 -14.14 -15.49 2.61
CA LEU A 142 -13.07 -16.38 2.15
C LEU A 142 -11.87 -16.37 3.10
N TRP A 143 -11.52 -15.19 3.63
CA TRP A 143 -10.45 -15.04 4.61
C TRP A 143 -10.77 -15.73 5.94
N ASP A 144 -11.97 -15.51 6.49
CA ASP A 144 -12.44 -16.16 7.72
C ASP A 144 -12.52 -17.69 7.58
N GLN A 145 -12.84 -18.18 6.37
CA GLN A 145 -12.77 -19.61 6.07
C GLN A 145 -11.33 -20.13 6.09
N LEU A 146 -10.39 -19.38 5.50
CA LEU A 146 -8.99 -19.75 5.42
C LEU A 146 -8.28 -19.73 6.78
N GLU A 147 -8.60 -18.76 7.63
CA GLU A 147 -7.99 -18.58 8.95
C GLU A 147 -8.30 -19.74 9.91
N LYS A 148 -9.47 -20.39 9.75
CA LYS A 148 -9.88 -21.56 10.56
C LYS A 148 -8.90 -22.72 10.49
N PHE A 149 -8.13 -22.81 9.41
CA PHE A 149 -7.21 -23.91 9.17
C PHE A 149 -5.84 -23.75 9.88
N LYS A 150 -5.65 -22.68 10.67
CA LYS A 150 -4.49 -22.49 11.58
C LYS A 150 -3.11 -22.50 10.87
N PHE A 151 -3.08 -22.16 9.57
CA PHE A 151 -1.84 -21.96 8.84
C PHE A 151 -1.22 -20.59 9.17
N ASP A 152 0.09 -20.46 8.97
CA ASP A 152 0.74 -19.16 8.99
C ASP A 152 0.34 -18.37 7.73
N LEU A 153 -0.51 -17.37 7.93
CA LEU A 153 -1.04 -16.49 6.89
C LEU A 153 -0.56 -15.04 7.05
N THR A 154 0.44 -14.81 7.92
CA THR A 154 1.00 -13.47 8.20
C THR A 154 1.50 -12.77 6.93
N TRP A 155 1.95 -13.53 5.94
CA TRP A 155 2.39 -13.02 4.64
C TRP A 155 1.23 -12.54 3.74
N LEU A 156 0.01 -13.05 3.94
CA LEU A 156 -1.16 -12.76 3.09
C LEU A 156 -2.06 -11.69 3.71
N GLU A 157 -2.07 -11.59 5.04
CA GLU A 157 -2.89 -10.66 5.80
C GLU A 157 -2.77 -9.19 5.33
N PRO A 158 -1.56 -8.62 5.10
CA PRO A 158 -1.44 -7.23 4.63
C PRO A 158 -2.14 -6.99 3.30
N HIS A 159 -2.13 -7.98 2.40
CA HIS A 159 -2.77 -7.87 1.09
C HIS A 159 -4.30 -7.93 1.19
N VAL A 160 -4.81 -8.76 2.09
CA VAL A 160 -6.26 -8.85 2.36
C VAL A 160 -6.75 -7.57 3.02
N GLN A 161 -6.04 -7.06 4.03
CA GLN A 161 -6.37 -5.79 4.69
C GLN A 161 -6.34 -4.61 3.71
N TYR A 162 -5.31 -4.56 2.85
CA TYR A 162 -5.23 -3.55 1.80
C TYR A 162 -6.42 -3.59 0.84
N ALA A 163 -6.78 -4.79 0.36
CA ALA A 163 -7.94 -4.97 -0.53
C ALA A 163 -9.26 -4.56 0.15
N LEU A 164 -9.48 -4.97 1.40
CA LEU A 164 -10.65 -4.56 2.19
C LEU A 164 -10.71 -3.03 2.38
N GLY A 165 -9.55 -2.38 2.54
CA GLY A 165 -9.41 -0.93 2.65
C GLY A 165 -9.67 -0.17 1.35
N MET A 166 -9.56 -0.80 0.17
CA MET A 166 -9.75 -0.14 -1.13
C MET A 166 -11.14 0.48 -1.30
N LYS A 167 -12.18 -0.08 -0.66
CA LYS A 167 -13.54 0.49 -0.65
C LYS A 167 -13.52 1.96 -0.21
N SER A 168 -12.76 2.26 0.84
CA SER A 168 -12.68 3.62 1.40
C SER A 168 -12.03 4.61 0.43
N TYR A 169 -11.08 4.16 -0.38
CA TYR A 169 -10.41 5.00 -1.37
C TYR A 169 -11.33 5.26 -2.57
N ALA A 170 -12.05 4.23 -3.03
CA ALA A 170 -13.02 4.36 -4.12
C ALA A 170 -14.16 5.35 -3.76
N GLU A 171 -14.70 5.26 -2.54
CA GLU A 171 -15.74 6.18 -2.07
C GLU A 171 -15.23 7.62 -1.95
N LYS A 172 -14.03 7.81 -1.38
CA LYS A 172 -13.39 9.14 -1.30
C LYS A 172 -13.12 9.74 -2.68
N ALA A 173 -12.75 8.93 -3.67
CA ALA A 173 -12.53 9.40 -5.04
C ALA A 173 -13.84 9.94 -5.65
N LEU A 174 -14.96 9.24 -5.46
CA LEU A 174 -16.28 9.69 -5.91
C LEU A 174 -16.70 10.99 -5.20
N GLN A 175 -16.50 11.08 -3.89
CA GLN A 175 -16.78 12.30 -3.13
C GLN A 175 -15.94 13.49 -3.61
N LEU A 176 -14.68 13.25 -3.98
CA LEU A 176 -13.80 14.27 -4.53
C LEU A 176 -14.31 14.79 -5.89
N GLU A 177 -14.80 13.92 -6.76
CA GLU A 177 -15.39 14.35 -8.05
C GLU A 177 -16.62 15.23 -7.84
N LYS A 178 -17.55 14.83 -6.96
CA LYS A 178 -18.72 15.64 -6.60
C LYS A 178 -18.32 16.99 -5.99
N LEU A 179 -17.28 17.00 -5.16
CA LEU A 179 -16.78 18.23 -4.56
C LEU A 179 -16.22 19.19 -5.62
N LYS A 180 -15.52 18.67 -6.64
CA LYS A 180 -15.03 19.48 -7.76
C LYS A 180 -16.18 20.14 -8.53
N GLU A 181 -17.27 19.41 -8.80
CA GLU A 181 -18.46 19.97 -9.45
C GLU A 181 -19.06 21.12 -8.64
N ASN A 182 -19.17 20.96 -7.32
CA ASN A 182 -19.66 22.02 -6.43
C ASN A 182 -18.76 23.27 -6.43
N ILE A 183 -17.44 23.09 -6.46
CA ILE A 183 -16.48 24.21 -6.53
C ILE A 183 -16.71 25.01 -7.81
N VAL A 184 -16.83 24.34 -8.97
CA VAL A 184 -17.08 25.01 -10.26
C VAL A 184 -18.42 25.76 -10.24
N ALA A 185 -19.47 25.16 -9.68
CA ALA A 185 -20.78 25.82 -9.56
C ALA A 185 -20.72 27.09 -8.68
N LEU A 186 -19.99 27.03 -7.55
CA LEU A 186 -19.79 28.17 -6.67
C LEU A 186 -18.97 29.29 -7.32
N GLU A 187 -17.95 28.93 -8.10
CA GLU A 187 -17.14 29.89 -8.85
C GLU A 187 -17.98 30.65 -9.88
N LEU A 188 -18.83 29.94 -10.64
CA LEU A 188 -19.74 30.55 -11.61
C LEU A 188 -20.75 31.49 -10.95
N GLU A 189 -21.35 31.08 -9.83
CA GLU A 189 -22.28 31.92 -9.07
C GLU A 189 -21.60 33.17 -8.50
N THR A 190 -20.35 33.05 -8.06
CA THR A 190 -19.54 34.17 -7.58
C THR A 190 -19.30 35.19 -8.70
N GLU A 191 -18.92 34.73 -9.90
CA GLU A 191 -18.74 35.62 -11.05
C GLU A 191 -20.06 36.27 -11.48
N ARG A 192 -21.17 35.53 -11.46
CA ARG A 192 -22.51 36.08 -11.72
C ARG A 192 -22.89 37.19 -10.74
N LEU A 193 -22.62 36.98 -9.45
CA LEU A 193 -22.89 37.98 -8.41
C LEU A 193 -21.99 39.21 -8.55
N LYS A 194 -20.71 39.05 -8.88
CA LYS A 194 -19.80 40.17 -9.17
C LYS A 194 -20.31 41.03 -10.33
N VAL A 195 -20.76 40.41 -11.42
CA VAL A 195 -21.32 41.15 -12.57
C VAL A 195 -22.58 41.93 -12.18
N LYS A 196 -23.48 41.32 -11.39
CA LYS A 196 -24.67 42.02 -10.90
C LYS A 196 -24.33 43.19 -9.99
N PHE A 197 -23.38 42.99 -9.07
CA PHE A 197 -22.91 44.05 -8.18
C PHE A 197 -22.33 45.23 -8.96
N ALA A 198 -21.47 44.98 -9.96
CA ALA A 198 -20.93 46.04 -10.81
C ALA A 198 -22.01 46.77 -11.62
N ALA A 199 -23.03 46.06 -12.11
CA ALA A 199 -24.15 46.68 -12.82
C ALA A 199 -25.00 47.56 -11.90
N ASP A 200 -25.29 47.09 -10.68
CA ASP A 200 -26.05 47.82 -9.67
C ASP A 200 -25.28 49.06 -9.17
N GLU A 201 -23.96 48.96 -9.00
CA GLU A 201 -23.08 50.08 -8.62
C GLU A 201 -23.12 51.20 -9.67
N VAL A 202 -22.96 50.86 -10.95
CA VAL A 202 -23.08 51.83 -12.06
C VAL A 202 -24.48 52.45 -12.13
N ASN A 203 -25.53 51.66 -11.86
CA ASN A 203 -26.90 52.16 -11.84
C ASN A 203 -27.12 53.16 -10.69
N LEU A 204 -26.62 52.85 -9.49
CA LEU A 204 -26.67 53.75 -8.33
C LEU A 204 -25.91 55.06 -8.58
N ASP A 205 -24.74 55.00 -9.21
CA ASP A 205 -23.96 56.19 -9.57
C ASP A 205 -24.70 57.09 -10.55
N ARG A 206 -25.35 56.48 -11.55
CA ARG A 206 -26.19 57.23 -12.51
C ARG A 206 -27.34 57.97 -11.83
N GLU A 207 -28.05 57.30 -10.92
CA GLU A 207 -29.15 57.92 -10.17
C GLU A 207 -28.65 59.04 -9.25
N ARG A 208 -27.49 58.86 -8.61
CA ARG A 208 -26.83 59.89 -7.79
C ARG A 208 -26.52 61.15 -8.62
N ASP A 209 -25.99 60.99 -9.82
CA ASP A 209 -25.69 62.09 -10.72
C ASP A 209 -26.97 62.80 -11.21
N LEU A 210 -28.03 62.02 -11.47
CA LEU A 210 -29.33 62.54 -11.88
C LEU A 210 -29.99 63.40 -10.79
N LEU A 211 -29.86 63.00 -9.52
CA LEU A 211 -30.34 63.76 -8.37
C LEU A 211 -29.56 65.06 -8.17
N LYS A 212 -28.23 65.01 -8.30
CA LYS A 212 -27.38 66.22 -8.27
C LYS A 212 -27.77 67.21 -9.36
N ALA A 213 -28.02 66.75 -10.59
CA ALA A 213 -28.46 67.59 -11.70
C ALA A 213 -29.82 68.26 -11.43
N LYS A 214 -30.69 67.65 -10.62
CA LYS A 214 -31.98 68.21 -10.18
C LYS A 214 -31.84 69.17 -8.98
N GLY A 215 -30.64 69.37 -8.44
CA GLY A 215 -30.36 70.30 -7.34
C GLY A 215 -30.54 69.73 -5.94
N TYR A 216 -30.62 68.40 -5.79
CA TYR A 216 -30.65 67.76 -4.47
C TYR A 216 -29.21 67.53 -3.95
N GLU A 217 -28.93 67.92 -2.71
CA GLU A 217 -27.66 67.60 -2.04
C GLU A 217 -27.70 66.17 -1.45
N VAL A 218 -26.65 65.39 -1.72
CA VAL A 218 -26.43 64.08 -1.10
C VAL A 218 -26.07 64.31 0.37
N ARG A 219 -26.98 64.00 1.29
CA ARG A 219 -26.67 63.96 2.74
C ARG A 219 -25.95 62.66 3.07
N ASP A 220 -24.83 62.77 3.76
CA ASP A 220 -24.09 61.64 4.30
C ASP A 220 -24.79 61.10 5.55
N LEU A 221 -25.40 59.92 5.46
CA LEU A 221 -26.13 59.31 6.57
C LEU A 221 -25.20 58.89 7.72
N ASP A 222 -23.89 58.74 7.48
CA ASP A 222 -22.92 58.41 8.53
C ASP A 222 -22.61 59.61 9.45
N SER A 223 -22.97 60.83 9.04
CA SER A 223 -22.80 62.04 9.86
C SER A 223 -23.89 62.25 10.94
N GLU A 224 -24.98 61.48 10.89
CA GLU A 224 -26.12 61.58 11.84
C GLU A 224 -26.14 60.48 12.91
N LEU A 225 -25.40 59.37 12.74
CA LEU A 225 -25.29 58.30 13.73
C LEU A 225 -24.20 58.57 14.78
N GLY A 226 -24.14 59.80 15.28
CA GLY A 226 -23.39 60.10 16.49
C GLY A 226 -23.96 59.27 17.65
N CYS A 227 -23.28 58.20 18.05
CA CYS A 227 -23.52 57.56 19.34
C CYS A 227 -23.19 58.58 20.44
N GLY A 228 -24.23 59.27 20.93
CA GLY A 228 -24.22 60.02 22.18
C GLY A 228 -24.47 59.13 23.38
#